data_AF-A0A5J6PC82-F1
#
_entry.id   AF-A0A5J6PC82-F1
#
_cell.length_a   1.000
_cell.length_b   1.000
_cell.length_c   1.000
_cell.angle_alpha   90.00
_cell.angle_beta   90.00
_cell.angle_gamma   90.00
#
_symmetry.space_group_name_H-M   'P 1'
#
loop_
_entity.id
_entity.type
_entity.pdbx_description
1 polymer ?
#
loop_
_entity_poly.entity_id
_entity_poly.type
_entity_poly.pdbx_seq_one_letter_code
_entity_poly.pdbx_strand_id
1 'polypeptide(L)'
;MSRDKEIYYPDDPEGRAAFRQHLVNSILESKELRKHPTELQEKFLFMLSNGWRTKNLAVERDRRRSIEKVGTDARRLQHAIETLQEKDRKALDYEHNDAPLSELLLALTKLKEKSEALANAIQGEHEEIRKIQDDLNAVGIVNTLQMFGIPCASRNDHPNKKEAPQESVNQKNTKKELLPQIHKYTSTSMRCVMLALLDAGEEKLSWTTTNTIIKRGKTLKNEANAATLETKASELYFLVDPFWKHVKIEKND
;
A
#
# COMPACT_ATOMS: atom_id res chain seq x y z
N MET A 1 -11.83 4.57 39.17
CA MET A 1 -11.62 5.70 38.23
C MET A 1 -12.10 5.25 36.86
N SER A 2 -13.04 5.98 36.28
CA SER A 2 -13.72 5.67 35.02
C SER A 2 -12.69 5.46 33.91
N ARG A 3 -12.72 4.29 33.23
CA ARG A 3 -11.94 4.08 32.01
C ARG A 3 -12.78 4.61 30.87
N ASP A 4 -12.65 5.89 30.58
CA ASP A 4 -13.22 6.43 29.36
C ASP A 4 -12.58 5.66 28.20
N LYS A 5 -13.41 4.95 27.45
CA LYS A 5 -12.99 4.31 26.21
C LYS A 5 -12.68 5.45 25.25
N GLU A 6 -11.40 5.76 25.07
CA GLU A 6 -10.99 6.73 24.06
C GLU A 6 -11.36 6.18 22.68
N ILE A 7 -12.33 6.83 22.05
CA ILE A 7 -12.84 6.48 20.72
C ILE A 7 -12.21 7.48 19.76
N TYR A 8 -11.49 6.98 18.76
CA TYR A 8 -10.85 7.79 17.74
C TYR A 8 -11.43 7.47 16.35
N TYR A 9 -11.60 8.49 15.53
CA TYR A 9 -12.11 8.37 14.16
C TYR A 9 -10.97 8.53 13.14
N PRO A 10 -10.91 7.68 12.09
CA PRO A 10 -9.86 7.71 11.08
C PRO A 10 -9.95 8.92 10.14
N ASP A 11 -11.16 9.47 9.95
CA ASP A 11 -11.42 10.63 9.08
C ASP A 11 -11.22 11.98 9.79
N ASP A 12 -10.91 11.95 11.09
CA ASP A 12 -10.69 13.13 11.92
C ASP A 12 -9.19 13.35 12.15
N PRO A 13 -8.59 14.43 11.61
CA PRO A 13 -7.17 14.73 11.82
C PRO A 13 -6.79 14.87 13.30
N GLU A 14 -7.67 15.45 14.12
CA GLU A 14 -7.44 15.61 15.55
C GLU A 14 -7.49 14.25 16.26
N GLY A 15 -8.47 13.41 15.91
CA GLY A 15 -8.58 12.03 16.36
C GLY A 15 -7.36 11.17 15.99
N ARG A 16 -6.83 11.28 14.76
CA ARG A 16 -5.59 10.60 14.36
C ARG A 16 -4.38 11.10 15.14
N ALA A 17 -4.26 12.41 15.37
CA ALA A 17 -3.16 12.99 16.13
C ALA A 17 -3.19 12.56 17.61
N ALA A 18 -4.37 12.55 18.23
CA ALA A 18 -4.55 12.08 19.59
C ALA A 18 -4.26 10.58 19.73
N PHE A 19 -4.73 9.77 18.78
CA PHE A 19 -4.40 8.33 18.72
C PHE A 19 -2.90 8.10 18.56
N ARG A 20 -2.24 8.88 17.69
CA ARG A 20 -0.79 8.86 17.53
C ARG A 20 -0.07 9.16 18.84
N GLN A 21 -0.50 10.21 19.55
CA GLN A 21 0.11 10.60 20.82
C GLN A 21 -0.06 9.49 21.88
N HIS A 22 -1.24 8.87 21.94
CA HIS A 22 -1.47 7.73 22.83
C HIS A 22 -0.56 6.55 22.47
N LEU A 23 -0.40 6.20 21.19
CA LEU A 23 0.56 5.17 20.76
C LEU A 23 2.00 5.50 21.20
N VAL A 24 2.45 6.73 20.98
CA VAL A 24 3.80 7.18 21.37
C VAL A 24 3.99 7.05 22.88
N ASN A 25 3.08 7.60 23.68
CA ASN A 25 3.15 7.50 25.14
C ASN A 25 3.20 6.04 25.60
N SER A 26 2.33 5.19 25.02
CA SER A 26 2.26 3.77 25.35
C SER A 26 3.53 2.98 24.97
N ILE A 27 4.24 3.40 23.93
CA ILE A 27 5.52 2.83 23.50
C ILE A 27 6.66 3.29 24.43
N LEU A 28 6.72 4.58 24.74
CA LEU A 28 7.73 5.16 25.64
C LEU A 28 7.62 4.60 27.07
N GLU A 29 6.39 4.30 27.52
CA GLU A 29 6.14 3.67 28.81
C GLU A 29 6.57 2.19 28.88
N SER A 30 6.87 1.54 27.76
CA SER A 30 7.26 0.13 27.72
C SER A 30 8.55 -0.13 28.49
N LYS A 31 8.67 -1.32 29.12
CA LYS A 31 9.86 -1.67 29.90
C LYS A 31 11.11 -1.73 29.03
N GLU A 32 10.94 -2.12 27.78
CA GLU A 32 12.00 -2.27 26.80
C GLU A 32 12.59 -0.93 26.38
N LEU A 33 11.74 0.11 26.24
CA LEU A 33 12.19 1.41 25.73
C LEU A 33 12.54 2.40 26.85
N ARG A 34 11.85 2.33 28.00
CA ARG A 34 12.05 3.21 29.16
C ARG A 34 13.48 3.19 29.73
N LYS A 35 14.20 2.07 29.55
CA LYS A 35 15.59 1.92 30.01
C LYS A 35 16.61 2.70 29.17
N HIS A 36 16.23 3.16 27.97
CA HIS A 36 17.12 3.89 27.08
C HIS A 36 17.07 5.40 27.36
N PRO A 37 18.16 6.16 27.14
CA PRO A 37 18.14 7.62 27.18
C PRO A 37 17.14 8.22 26.19
N THR A 38 16.60 9.40 26.50
CA THR A 38 15.60 10.10 25.68
C THR A 38 16.01 10.22 24.21
N GLU A 39 17.28 10.55 23.92
CA GLU A 39 17.80 10.65 22.54
C GLU A 39 17.66 9.34 21.75
N LEU A 40 17.88 8.19 22.39
CA LEU A 40 17.69 6.88 21.75
C LEU A 40 16.21 6.55 21.56
N GLN A 41 15.34 6.98 22.49
CA GLN A 41 13.89 6.81 22.34
C GLN A 41 13.36 7.67 21.17
N GLU A 42 13.83 8.90 21.03
CA GLU A 42 13.50 9.79 19.90
C GLU A 42 14.00 9.22 18.58
N LYS A 43 15.26 8.74 18.55
CA LYS A 43 15.82 8.06 17.37
C LYS A 43 14.99 6.84 16.98
N PHE A 44 14.56 6.04 17.96
CA PHE A 44 13.71 4.88 17.73
C PHE A 44 12.38 5.26 17.08
N LEU A 45 11.66 6.24 17.65
CA LEU A 45 10.40 6.74 17.10
C LEU A 45 10.60 7.30 15.69
N PHE A 46 11.67 8.06 15.46
CA PHE A 46 12.01 8.59 14.14
C PHE A 46 12.22 7.47 13.11
N MET A 47 12.92 6.40 13.47
CA MET A 47 13.15 5.26 12.57
C MET A 47 11.88 4.45 12.32
N LEU A 48 10.98 4.33 13.29
CA LEU A 48 9.67 3.70 13.07
C LEU A 48 8.82 4.50 12.09
N SER A 49 8.72 5.82 12.29
CA SER A 49 7.91 6.71 11.45
C SER A 49 8.47 6.86 10.03
N ASN A 50 9.79 6.83 9.85
CA ASN A 50 10.42 6.94 8.54
C ASN A 50 10.71 5.60 7.87
N GLY A 51 10.67 4.50 8.61
CA GLY A 51 10.96 3.15 8.10
C GLY A 51 9.85 2.55 7.23
N TRP A 52 8.69 3.20 7.15
CA TRP A 52 7.53 2.76 6.37
C TRP A 52 7.20 3.78 5.28
N ARG A 53 8.07 3.90 4.26
CA ARG A 53 7.80 4.73 3.09
C ARG A 53 7.35 3.84 1.93
N THR A 54 6.05 3.81 1.67
CA THR A 54 5.51 3.25 0.42
C THR A 54 5.69 4.30 -0.68
N LYS A 55 6.24 3.91 -1.85
CA LYS A 55 6.30 4.87 -2.96
C LYS A 55 4.87 5.17 -3.42
N ASN A 56 4.62 6.43 -3.74
CA ASN A 56 3.35 6.84 -4.29
C ASN A 56 3.23 6.33 -5.74
N LEU A 57 2.53 5.22 -5.93
CA LEU A 57 2.19 4.66 -7.25
C LEU A 57 1.08 5.46 -7.97
N ALA A 58 0.82 6.72 -7.60
CA ALA A 58 -0.20 7.56 -8.25
C ALA A 58 0.10 7.80 -9.73
N VAL A 59 1.35 8.14 -10.07
CA VAL A 59 1.76 8.39 -11.47
C VAL A 59 1.47 7.18 -12.35
N GLU A 60 1.81 5.99 -11.86
CA GLU A 60 1.58 4.78 -12.63
C GLU A 60 0.11 4.34 -12.64
N ARG A 61 -0.69 4.67 -11.62
CA ARG A 61 -2.14 4.50 -11.64
C ARG A 61 -2.80 5.37 -12.72
N ASP A 62 -2.35 6.61 -12.88
CA ASP A 62 -2.86 7.51 -13.91
C ASP A 62 -2.42 7.06 -15.31
N ARG A 63 -1.19 6.56 -15.44
CA ARG A 63 -0.71 5.88 -16.65
C ARG A 63 -1.59 4.68 -17.02
N ARG A 64 -1.89 3.80 -16.06
CA ARG A 64 -2.78 2.64 -16.27
C ARG A 64 -4.17 3.07 -16.71
N ARG A 65 -4.79 4.02 -16.00
CA ARG A 65 -6.12 4.56 -16.34
C ARG A 65 -6.17 5.14 -17.75
N SER A 66 -5.11 5.83 -18.17
CA SER A 66 -5.02 6.39 -19.51
C SER A 66 -5.00 5.30 -20.57
N ILE A 67 -4.27 4.20 -20.33
CA ILE A 67 -4.21 3.04 -21.24
C ILE A 67 -5.57 2.30 -21.28
N GLU A 68 -6.20 2.08 -20.13
CA GLU A 68 -7.55 1.49 -20.04
C GLU A 68 -8.58 2.33 -20.83
N LYS A 69 -8.43 3.66 -20.80
CA LYS A 69 -9.28 4.59 -21.56
C LYS A 69 -9.09 4.42 -23.07
N VAL A 70 -7.85 4.28 -23.55
CA VAL A 70 -7.58 4.01 -24.98
C VAL A 70 -8.32 2.74 -25.45
N GLY A 71 -8.26 1.66 -24.67
CA GLY A 71 -8.98 0.43 -25.00
C GLY A 71 -10.50 0.59 -24.98
N THR A 72 -11.01 1.36 -24.02
CA THR A 72 -12.44 1.66 -23.92
C THR A 72 -12.93 2.50 -25.10
N ASP A 73 -12.17 3.51 -25.51
CA ASP A 73 -12.52 4.37 -26.64
C ASP A 73 -12.41 3.60 -27.97
N ALA A 74 -11.41 2.72 -28.12
CA ALA A 74 -11.31 1.82 -29.27
C ALA A 74 -12.54 0.90 -29.38
N ARG A 75 -12.98 0.31 -28.26
CA ARG A 75 -14.19 -0.54 -28.20
C ARG A 75 -15.45 0.24 -28.56
N ARG A 76 -15.59 1.48 -28.06
CA ARG A 76 -16.73 2.36 -28.36
C ARG A 76 -16.78 2.72 -29.84
N LEU A 77 -15.64 3.07 -30.43
CA LEU A 77 -15.55 3.41 -31.84
C LEU A 77 -15.84 2.19 -32.73
N GLN A 78 -15.31 1.03 -32.37
CA GLN A 78 -15.62 -0.24 -33.03
C GLN A 78 -17.13 -0.49 -33.05
N HIS A 79 -17.78 -0.40 -31.88
CA HIS A 79 -19.21 -0.62 -31.76
C HIS A 79 -20.03 0.39 -32.57
N ALA A 80 -19.66 1.68 -32.54
CA ALA A 80 -20.33 2.71 -33.33
C ALA A 80 -20.30 2.38 -34.83
N ILE A 81 -19.14 1.96 -35.35
CA ILE A 81 -18.97 1.56 -36.75
C ILE A 81 -19.80 0.31 -37.09
N GLU A 82 -19.82 -0.69 -36.21
CA GLU A 82 -20.60 -1.92 -36.40
C GLU A 82 -22.12 -1.68 -36.40
N THR A 83 -22.60 -0.63 -35.71
CA THR A 83 -24.03 -0.29 -35.66
C THR A 83 -24.52 0.59 -36.83
N LEU A 84 -23.62 1.07 -37.70
CA LEU A 84 -24.01 1.87 -38.85
C LEU A 84 -24.88 1.09 -39.83
N GLN A 85 -25.82 1.78 -40.48
CA GLN A 85 -26.55 1.18 -41.60
C GLN A 85 -25.59 0.92 -42.76
N GLU A 86 -25.87 -0.11 -43.56
CA GLU A 86 -24.98 -0.52 -44.65
C GLU A 86 -24.73 0.59 -45.68
N LYS A 87 -25.74 1.45 -45.93
CA LYS A 87 -25.61 2.61 -46.82
C LYS A 87 -24.60 3.63 -46.26
N ASP A 88 -24.72 3.99 -44.99
CA ASP A 88 -23.84 4.95 -44.33
C ASP A 88 -22.42 4.38 -44.18
N ARG A 89 -22.32 3.08 -43.91
CA ARG A 89 -21.04 2.37 -43.85
C ARG A 89 -20.31 2.40 -45.19
N LYS A 90 -21.02 2.16 -46.30
CA LYS A 90 -20.44 2.25 -47.66
C LYS A 90 -20.06 3.68 -48.05
N ALA A 91 -20.86 4.67 -47.65
CA ALA A 91 -20.53 6.07 -47.86
C ALA A 91 -19.26 6.46 -47.09
N LEU A 92 -19.15 6.04 -45.83
CA LEU A 92 -17.98 6.28 -44.99
C LEU A 92 -16.73 5.59 -45.56
N ASP A 93 -16.85 4.35 -46.02
CA ASP A 93 -15.76 3.58 -46.64
C ASP A 93 -15.29 4.21 -47.96
N TYR A 94 -16.21 4.84 -48.72
CA TYR A 94 -15.89 5.57 -49.94
C TYR A 94 -15.20 6.92 -49.67
N GLU A 95 -15.57 7.63 -48.60
CA GLU A 95 -14.93 8.89 -48.20
C GLU A 95 -13.56 8.67 -47.54
N HIS A 96 -13.38 7.55 -46.83
CA HIS A 96 -12.15 7.21 -46.13
C HIS A 96 -11.13 6.54 -47.07
N ASN A 97 -10.46 7.34 -47.90
CA ASN A 97 -9.57 6.84 -48.96
C ASN A 97 -8.27 6.17 -48.49
N ASP A 98 -7.87 6.36 -47.22
CA ASP A 98 -6.57 5.90 -46.72
C ASP A 98 -6.54 4.42 -46.32
N ALA A 99 -7.66 3.86 -45.89
CA ALA A 99 -7.78 2.44 -45.54
C ALA A 99 -9.26 2.01 -45.46
N PRO A 100 -9.60 0.78 -45.90
CA PRO A 100 -10.95 0.25 -45.75
C PRO A 100 -11.42 0.22 -44.29
N LEU A 101 -12.72 0.41 -44.07
CA LEU A 101 -13.35 0.32 -42.75
C LEU A 101 -13.11 -1.02 -42.06
N SER A 102 -12.94 -2.09 -42.82
CA SER A 102 -12.60 -3.42 -42.31
C SER A 102 -11.20 -3.47 -41.68
N GLU A 103 -10.22 -2.77 -42.26
CA GLU A 103 -8.88 -2.64 -41.71
C GLU A 103 -8.88 -1.77 -40.46
N LEU A 104 -9.67 -0.69 -40.45
CA LEU A 104 -9.87 0.14 -39.26
C LEU A 104 -10.47 -0.67 -38.10
N LEU A 105 -11.50 -1.48 -38.34
CA LEU A 105 -12.11 -2.35 -37.33
C LEU A 105 -11.10 -3.37 -36.77
N LEU A 106 -10.27 -3.95 -37.64
CA LEU A 106 -9.19 -4.83 -37.21
C LEU A 106 -8.14 -4.10 -36.36
N ALA A 107 -7.77 -2.87 -36.75
CA ALA A 107 -6.84 -2.04 -35.99
C ALA A 107 -7.39 -1.66 -34.61
N LEU A 108 -8.68 -1.31 -34.52
CA LEU A 108 -9.37 -1.01 -33.26
C LEU A 108 -9.43 -2.24 -32.34
N THR A 109 -9.68 -3.42 -32.92
CA THR A 109 -9.67 -4.68 -32.17
C THR A 109 -8.28 -4.96 -31.59
N LYS A 110 -7.22 -4.85 -32.41
CA LYS A 110 -5.83 -4.99 -31.96
C LYS A 110 -5.43 -3.94 -30.92
N LEU A 111 -5.89 -2.70 -31.08
CA LEU A 111 -5.60 -1.62 -30.15
C LEU A 111 -6.23 -1.88 -28.78
N LYS A 112 -7.50 -2.32 -28.76
CA LYS A 112 -8.20 -2.77 -27.55
C LYS A 112 -7.41 -3.89 -26.86
N GLU A 113 -7.11 -4.99 -27.55
CA GLU A 113 -6.40 -6.13 -26.97
C GLU A 113 -5.02 -5.74 -26.41
N LYS A 114 -4.25 -4.96 -27.16
CA LYS A 114 -2.92 -4.49 -26.72
C LYS A 114 -3.01 -3.56 -25.51
N SER A 115 -3.99 -2.66 -25.49
CA SER A 115 -4.18 -1.76 -24.35
C SER A 115 -4.60 -2.52 -23.08
N GLU A 116 -5.47 -3.53 -23.21
CA GLU A 116 -5.87 -4.40 -22.09
C GLU A 116 -4.67 -5.22 -21.58
N ALA A 117 -3.88 -5.81 -22.48
CA ALA A 117 -2.67 -6.55 -22.11
C ALA A 117 -1.63 -5.65 -21.40
N LEU A 118 -1.43 -4.43 -21.89
CA LEU A 118 -0.48 -3.49 -21.29
C LEU A 118 -0.96 -2.98 -19.93
N ALA A 119 -2.26 -2.69 -19.77
CA ALA A 119 -2.83 -2.30 -18.49
C ALA A 119 -2.68 -3.41 -17.44
N ASN A 120 -2.90 -4.67 -17.84
CA ASN A 120 -2.71 -5.83 -16.97
C ASN A 120 -1.24 -6.03 -16.59
N ALA A 121 -0.30 -5.85 -17.53
CA ALA A 121 1.13 -5.92 -17.24
C ALA A 121 1.55 -4.86 -16.22
N ILE A 122 1.13 -3.60 -16.42
CA ILE A 122 1.38 -2.50 -15.48
C ILE A 122 0.80 -2.81 -14.09
N GLN A 123 -0.41 -3.38 -14.03
CA GLN A 123 -0.99 -3.79 -12.75
C GLN A 123 -0.16 -4.89 -12.07
N GLY A 124 0.27 -5.91 -12.81
CA GLY A 124 1.12 -6.98 -12.28
C GLY A 124 2.44 -6.44 -11.71
N GLU A 125 3.11 -5.57 -12.47
CA GLU A 125 4.33 -4.88 -12.03
C GLU A 125 4.10 -4.07 -10.74
N HIS A 126 2.96 -3.36 -10.62
CA HIS A 126 2.63 -2.61 -9.40
C HIS A 126 2.40 -3.50 -8.20
N GLU A 127 1.71 -4.62 -8.38
CA GLU A 127 1.45 -5.58 -7.32
C GLU A 127 2.75 -6.20 -6.82
N GLU A 128 3.67 -6.53 -7.72
CA GLU A 128 5.01 -7.03 -7.38
C GLU A 128 5.86 -5.98 -6.64
N ILE A 129 5.93 -4.75 -7.15
CA ILE A 129 6.65 -3.65 -6.52
C ILE A 129 6.09 -3.39 -5.12
N ARG A 130 4.76 -3.33 -4.99
CA ARG A 130 4.10 -3.12 -3.70
C ARG A 130 4.41 -4.26 -2.73
N LYS A 131 4.36 -5.51 -3.20
CA LYS A 131 4.69 -6.68 -2.39
C LYS A 131 6.13 -6.60 -1.86
N ILE A 132 7.09 -6.24 -2.71
CA ILE A 132 8.50 -6.09 -2.33
C ILE A 132 8.69 -4.93 -1.35
N GLN A 133 8.00 -3.80 -1.54
CA GLN A 133 8.01 -2.70 -0.58
C GLN A 133 7.45 -3.12 0.77
N ASP A 134 6.31 -3.82 0.80
CA ASP A 134 5.71 -4.35 2.03
C ASP A 134 6.65 -5.34 2.74
N ASP A 135 7.36 -6.18 1.97
CA ASP A 135 8.36 -7.12 2.47
C ASP A 135 9.56 -6.39 3.11
N LEU A 136 10.13 -5.40 2.42
CA LEU A 136 11.24 -4.60 2.93
C LEU A 136 10.85 -3.80 4.17
N ASN A 137 9.66 -3.17 4.15
CA ASN A 137 9.13 -2.43 5.29
C ASN A 137 8.93 -3.35 6.51
N ALA A 138 8.39 -4.56 6.30
CA ALA A 138 8.22 -5.54 7.37
C ALA A 138 9.56 -5.99 7.98
N VAL A 139 10.58 -6.23 7.14
CA VAL A 139 11.95 -6.58 7.59
C VAL A 139 12.59 -5.39 8.32
N GLY A 140 12.48 -4.19 7.78
CA GLY A 140 13.02 -2.96 8.37
C GLY A 140 12.43 -2.66 9.76
N ILE A 141 11.13 -2.85 9.94
CA ILE A 141 10.49 -2.76 11.26
C ILE A 141 11.08 -3.80 12.22
N VAL A 142 11.15 -5.07 11.81
CA VAL A 142 11.65 -6.14 12.68
C VAL A 142 13.12 -5.89 13.08
N ASN A 143 13.95 -5.41 12.16
CA ASN A 143 15.32 -5.00 12.44
C ASN A 143 15.37 -3.86 13.45
N THR A 144 14.54 -2.83 13.27
CA THR A 144 14.45 -1.68 14.19
C THR A 144 14.02 -2.14 15.58
N LEU A 145 12.99 -2.97 15.71
CA LEU A 145 12.55 -3.51 17.00
C LEU A 145 13.65 -4.28 17.73
N GLN A 146 14.36 -5.15 17.01
CA GLN A 146 15.44 -5.95 17.59
C GLN A 146 16.65 -5.11 18.01
N MET A 147 16.99 -4.08 17.23
CA MET A 147 18.09 -3.15 17.54
C MET A 147 17.88 -2.45 18.90
N PHE A 148 16.63 -2.17 19.28
CA PHE A 148 16.29 -1.57 20.58
C PHE A 148 15.94 -2.59 21.67
N GLY A 149 16.10 -3.89 21.38
CA GLY A 149 15.82 -4.98 22.31
C GLY A 149 14.33 -5.19 22.58
N ILE A 150 13.45 -4.78 21.66
CA ILE A 150 12.01 -5.03 21.75
C ILE A 150 11.73 -6.42 21.18
N PRO A 151 11.13 -7.34 21.97
CA PRO A 151 10.77 -8.65 21.46
C PRO A 151 9.73 -8.54 20.34
N CYS A 152 10.02 -9.17 19.19
CA CYS A 152 9.05 -9.34 18.10
C CYS A 152 8.02 -10.43 18.42
N ALA A 153 7.40 -10.32 19.59
CA ALA A 153 6.28 -11.14 20.02
C ALA A 153 4.99 -10.56 19.42
N SER A 154 4.19 -11.42 18.83
CA SER A 154 2.87 -11.07 18.29
C SER A 154 1.85 -11.99 18.95
N ARG A 155 0.98 -11.44 19.79
CA ARG A 155 -0.12 -12.22 20.39
C ARG A 155 -1.37 -12.08 19.52
N ASN A 156 -2.12 -13.17 19.39
CA ASN A 156 -3.40 -13.21 18.66
C ASN A 156 -4.59 -12.85 19.55
N ASP A 157 -4.35 -12.48 20.82
CA ASP A 157 -5.35 -12.43 21.88
C ASP A 157 -6.14 -11.11 21.89
N HIS A 158 -6.50 -10.63 20.71
CA HIS A 158 -7.50 -9.59 20.59
C HIS A 158 -8.86 -10.25 20.80
N PRO A 159 -9.72 -9.74 21.69
CA PRO A 159 -11.07 -10.25 21.79
C PRO A 159 -11.68 -10.20 20.39
N ASN A 160 -12.12 -11.35 19.88
CA ASN A 160 -12.94 -11.39 18.68
C ASN A 160 -14.05 -10.35 18.86
N LYS A 161 -14.48 -9.68 17.79
CA LYS A 161 -15.59 -8.69 17.81
C LYS A 161 -16.88 -9.18 18.50
N LYS A 162 -16.97 -10.45 18.89
CA LYS A 162 -18.03 -11.08 19.68
C LYS A 162 -17.93 -10.84 21.21
N GLU A 163 -16.81 -10.34 21.73
CA GLU A 163 -16.60 -10.13 23.18
C GLU A 163 -16.41 -8.65 23.57
N ALA A 164 -16.60 -7.72 22.63
CA ALA A 164 -16.86 -6.33 23.01
C ALA A 164 -18.24 -6.29 23.68
N PRO A 165 -18.40 -5.70 24.89
CA PRO A 165 -19.70 -5.60 25.53
C PRO A 165 -20.70 -4.96 24.56
N GLN A 166 -21.74 -5.71 24.21
CA GLN A 166 -22.93 -5.18 23.58
C GLN A 166 -23.60 -4.25 24.60
N GLU A 167 -23.27 -2.98 24.58
CA GLU A 167 -24.13 -1.93 25.11
C GLU A 167 -24.57 -1.08 23.93
N SER A 168 -25.79 -1.39 23.51
CA SER A 168 -26.56 -0.80 22.44
C SER A 168 -27.08 0.58 22.83
N VAL A 169 -26.87 1.62 22.01
CA VAL A 169 -27.88 2.69 21.83
C VAL A 169 -27.78 3.26 20.41
N ASN A 170 -28.79 2.95 19.60
CA ASN A 170 -29.32 3.73 18.47
C ASN A 170 -28.38 4.75 17.78
N GLN A 171 -27.70 4.33 16.71
CA GLN A 171 -27.43 5.24 15.59
C GLN A 171 -27.72 4.52 14.27
N LYS A 172 -28.87 4.87 13.69
CA LYS A 172 -29.19 4.64 12.29
C LYS A 172 -28.06 5.24 11.43
N ASN A 173 -27.56 4.46 10.47
CA ASN A 173 -26.87 4.90 9.26
C ASN A 173 -25.71 5.90 9.42
N THR A 174 -24.58 5.47 9.99
CA THR A 174 -23.22 5.75 9.47
C THR A 174 -22.24 4.83 10.21
N LYS A 175 -21.81 3.71 9.62
CA LYS A 175 -20.69 2.93 10.16
C LYS A 175 -19.40 3.72 9.89
N LYS A 176 -19.12 4.74 10.70
CA LYS A 176 -17.76 5.30 10.76
C LYS A 176 -16.86 4.22 11.35
N GLU A 177 -15.91 3.74 10.56
CA GLU A 177 -14.91 2.77 11.01
C GLU A 177 -14.11 3.43 12.14
N LEU A 178 -13.93 2.77 13.27
CA LEU A 178 -13.23 3.34 14.43
C LEU A 178 -11.77 2.89 14.42
N LEU A 179 -10.86 3.73 14.90
CA LEU A 179 -9.48 3.30 15.10
C LEU A 179 -9.38 2.23 16.21
N PRO A 180 -8.40 1.31 16.11
CA PRO A 180 -8.25 0.23 17.09
C PRO A 180 -7.93 0.76 18.48
N GLN A 181 -8.64 0.29 19.51
CA GLN A 181 -8.31 0.63 20.89
C GLN A 181 -6.97 0.00 21.31
N ILE A 182 -6.14 0.77 22.01
CA ILE A 182 -4.88 0.28 22.61
C ILE A 182 -5.25 -0.50 23.88
N HIS A 183 -5.28 -1.83 23.80
CA HIS A 183 -5.60 -2.68 24.95
C HIS A 183 -4.35 -3.27 25.61
N LYS A 184 -4.50 -3.72 26.86
CA LYS A 184 -3.42 -4.31 27.69
C LYS A 184 -2.72 -5.51 27.03
N TYR A 185 -3.42 -6.25 26.17
CA TYR A 185 -2.88 -7.44 25.47
C TYR A 185 -2.09 -7.11 24.18
N THR A 186 -2.05 -5.85 23.73
CA THR A 186 -1.19 -5.44 22.61
C THR A 186 0.26 -5.50 23.07
N SER A 187 1.13 -6.18 22.33
CA SER A 187 2.57 -6.14 22.58
C SER A 187 3.16 -4.79 22.15
N THR A 188 4.29 -4.41 22.74
CA THR A 188 5.04 -3.20 22.38
C THR A 188 5.36 -3.18 20.88
N SER A 189 5.76 -4.32 20.31
CA SER A 189 6.04 -4.47 18.88
C SER A 189 4.81 -4.17 18.01
N MET A 190 3.60 -4.62 18.39
CA MET A 190 2.37 -4.32 17.65
C MET A 190 2.03 -2.84 17.68
N ARG A 191 2.22 -2.17 18.83
CA ARG A 191 2.04 -0.70 18.93
C ARG A 191 3.04 0.04 18.04
N CYS A 192 4.29 -0.41 17.98
CA CYS A 192 5.30 0.17 17.10
C CYS A 192 4.93 0.03 15.62
N VAL A 193 4.43 -1.14 15.19
CA VAL A 193 3.95 -1.33 13.81
C VAL A 193 2.72 -0.48 13.53
N MET A 194 1.80 -0.36 14.50
CA MET A 194 0.64 0.52 14.37
C MET A 194 1.05 1.98 14.17
N LEU A 195 2.05 2.46 14.92
CA LEU A 195 2.59 3.81 14.77
C LEU A 195 3.20 4.00 13.38
N ALA A 196 3.98 3.04 12.89
CA ALA A 196 4.59 3.10 11.56
C ALA A 196 3.53 3.15 10.44
N LEU A 197 2.48 2.33 10.53
CA LEU A 197 1.34 2.37 9.59
C LEU A 197 0.60 3.70 9.63
N LEU A 198 0.33 4.21 10.84
CA LEU A 198 -0.37 5.47 11.04
C LEU A 198 0.40 6.65 10.44
N ASP A 199 1.72 6.71 10.68
CA ASP A 199 2.61 7.77 10.19
C ASP A 199 2.86 7.67 8.68
N ALA A 200 2.77 6.47 8.10
CA ALA A 200 2.77 6.26 6.66
C ALA A 200 1.47 6.70 5.97
N GLY A 201 0.45 7.12 6.73
CA GLY A 201 -0.83 7.56 6.19
C GLY A 201 -1.77 6.40 5.83
N GLU A 202 -1.57 5.20 6.35
CA GLU A 202 -2.50 4.09 6.11
C GLU A 202 -3.89 4.42 6.65
N GLU A 203 -4.91 4.20 5.82
CA GLU A 203 -6.30 4.51 6.16
C GLU A 203 -6.89 3.41 7.05
N LYS A 204 -6.57 2.14 6.76
CA LYS A 204 -7.16 0.97 7.43
C LYS A 204 -6.21 0.37 8.45
N LEU A 205 -6.33 0.86 9.68
CA LEU A 205 -5.51 0.40 10.81
C LEU A 205 -6.18 -0.78 11.54
N SER A 206 -5.45 -1.87 11.72
CA SER A 206 -5.93 -3.08 12.41
C SER A 206 -4.80 -3.82 13.12
N TRP A 207 -5.08 -4.30 14.33
CA TRP A 207 -4.13 -5.12 15.08
C TRP A 207 -3.78 -6.43 14.37
N THR A 208 -4.73 -7.02 13.63
CA THR A 208 -4.46 -8.20 12.80
C THR A 208 -3.40 -7.91 11.75
N THR A 209 -3.47 -6.73 11.11
CA THR A 209 -2.48 -6.28 10.13
C THR A 209 -1.10 -6.15 10.78
N THR A 210 -1.03 -5.53 11.97
CA THR A 210 0.26 -5.39 12.69
C THR A 210 0.91 -6.74 12.99
N ASN A 211 0.12 -7.75 13.36
CA ASN A 211 0.61 -9.10 13.61
C ASN A 211 1.14 -9.77 12.34
N THR A 212 0.38 -9.68 11.24
CA THR A 212 0.79 -10.22 9.94
C THR A 212 2.13 -9.62 9.49
N ILE A 213 2.33 -8.31 9.66
CA ILE A 213 3.57 -7.61 9.33
C ILE A 213 4.74 -8.14 10.17
N ILE A 214 4.57 -8.25 11.50
CA ILE A 214 5.63 -8.76 12.40
C ILE A 214 6.01 -10.19 12.00
N LYS A 215 5.04 -11.06 11.76
CA LYS A 215 5.29 -12.45 11.33
C LYS A 215 6.03 -12.50 9.99
N ARG A 216 5.56 -11.72 9.01
CA ARG A 216 6.16 -11.63 7.68
C ARG A 216 7.61 -11.17 7.74
N GLY A 217 7.90 -10.10 8.48
CA GLY A 217 9.27 -9.59 8.66
C GLY A 217 10.20 -10.60 9.34
N LYS A 218 9.73 -11.36 10.33
CA LYS A 218 10.51 -12.43 10.98
C LYS A 218 10.85 -13.56 10.01
N THR A 219 9.87 -14.02 9.25
CA THR A 219 10.05 -15.10 8.27
C THR A 219 11.09 -14.70 7.22
N LEU A 220 10.93 -13.53 6.59
CA LEU A 220 11.83 -13.06 5.54
C LEU A 220 13.25 -12.80 6.03
N LYS A 221 13.39 -12.30 7.26
CA LYS A 221 14.71 -12.12 7.88
C LYS A 221 15.43 -13.46 8.10
N ASN A 222 14.70 -14.48 8.56
CA ASN A 222 15.27 -15.80 8.84
C ASN A 222 15.63 -16.58 7.56
N GLU A 223 14.92 -16.33 6.46
CA GLU A 223 15.14 -17.00 5.17
C GLU A 223 16.30 -16.37 4.35
N ALA A 224 17.07 -15.43 4.92
CA ALA A 224 18.10 -14.66 4.21
C ALA A 224 17.58 -13.91 2.95
N ASN A 225 16.27 -13.73 2.84
CA ASN A 225 15.60 -13.09 1.70
C ASN A 225 15.77 -11.57 1.67
N ALA A 226 16.24 -10.96 2.76
CA ALA A 226 16.39 -9.50 2.86
C ALA A 226 17.34 -8.92 1.80
N ALA A 227 18.51 -9.52 1.59
CA ALA A 227 19.47 -9.06 0.57
C ALA A 227 18.90 -9.23 -0.85
N THR A 228 18.21 -10.34 -1.11
CA THR A 228 17.53 -10.61 -2.39
C THR A 228 16.40 -9.61 -2.65
N LEU A 229 15.68 -9.19 -1.61
CA LEU A 229 14.61 -8.19 -1.71
C LEU A 229 15.17 -6.79 -2.00
N GLU A 230 16.29 -6.41 -1.38
CA GLU A 230 16.97 -5.14 -1.66
C GLU A 230 17.52 -5.09 -3.09
N THR A 231 18.10 -6.19 -3.59
CA THR A 231 18.52 -6.31 -4.99
C THR A 231 17.33 -6.22 -5.94
N LYS A 232 16.25 -6.96 -5.68
CA LYS A 232 15.02 -6.90 -6.51
C LYS A 232 14.37 -5.52 -6.49
N ALA A 233 14.34 -4.86 -5.33
CA ALA A 233 13.83 -3.49 -5.22
C ALA A 233 14.72 -2.51 -6.00
N SER A 234 16.04 -2.70 -5.95
CA SER A 234 16.98 -1.90 -6.73
C SER A 234 16.76 -2.11 -8.24
N GLU A 235 16.68 -3.35 -8.71
CA GLU A 235 16.39 -3.70 -10.11
C GLU A 235 15.06 -3.10 -10.60
N LEU A 236 14.01 -3.18 -9.79
CA LEU A 236 12.71 -2.58 -10.08
C LEU A 236 12.75 -1.05 -10.06
N TYR A 237 13.59 -0.43 -9.22
CA TYR A 237 13.78 1.02 -9.24
C TYR A 237 14.63 1.50 -10.42
N PHE A 238 15.58 0.70 -10.89
CA PHE A 238 16.38 0.98 -12.09
C PHE A 238 15.56 0.87 -13.39
N LEU A 239 14.42 0.16 -13.38
CA LEU A 239 13.54 0.02 -14.55
C LEU A 239 12.58 1.20 -14.78
N VAL A 240 12.49 2.16 -13.85
CA VAL A 240 11.48 3.25 -13.91
C VAL A 240 12.06 4.62 -14.28
N ASP A 241 13.38 4.80 -14.36
CA ASP A 241 13.98 6.07 -14.79
C ASP A 241 14.80 5.93 -16.09
N PRO A 242 14.27 6.37 -17.25
CA PRO A 242 15.02 6.35 -18.51
C PRO A 242 16.25 7.27 -18.52
N PHE A 243 16.43 8.17 -17.55
CA PHE A 243 17.56 9.11 -17.51
C PHE A 243 18.85 8.54 -16.89
N TRP A 244 18.82 7.37 -16.23
CA TRP A 244 20.00 6.82 -15.55
C TRP A 244 20.83 5.81 -16.34
N LYS A 245 20.49 5.52 -17.61
CA LYS A 245 21.33 4.70 -18.52
C LYS A 245 22.74 5.25 -18.78
N HIS A 246 23.07 6.44 -18.28
CA HIS A 246 24.36 7.09 -18.49
C HIS A 246 25.27 7.14 -17.26
N VAL A 247 24.85 6.64 -16.09
CA VAL A 247 25.74 6.58 -14.93
C VAL A 247 26.45 5.23 -14.91
N LYS A 248 27.61 5.20 -15.58
CA LYS A 248 28.59 4.13 -15.37
C LYS A 248 29.05 4.21 -13.93
N ILE A 249 28.74 3.18 -13.13
CA ILE A 249 29.43 2.96 -11.86
C ILE A 249 30.81 2.42 -12.25
N GLU A 250 31.82 3.29 -12.20
CA GLU A 250 33.20 2.85 -12.21
C GLU A 250 33.43 1.99 -10.96
N LYS A 251 33.74 0.71 -11.19
CA LYS A 251 34.28 -0.15 -10.15
C LYS A 251 35.70 0.34 -9.90
N ASN A 252 35.95 0.88 -8.71
CA ASN A 252 37.30 1.03 -8.23
C ASN A 252 37.79 -0.37 -7.81
N ASP A 253 38.80 -0.84 -8.54
CA ASP A 253 39.63 -1.99 -8.19
C ASP A 253 40.43 -1.74 -6.90
#